data_AF-A0A195BAH5-F1
#
_entry.id   AF-A0A195BAH5-F1
#
_cell.length_a   1.000
_cell.length_b   1.000
_cell.length_c   1.000
_cell.angle_alpha   90.00
_cell.angle_beta   90.00
_cell.angle_gamma   90.00
#
_symmetry.space_group_name_H-M   'P 1'
#
loop_
_entity.id
_entity.type
_entity.pdbx_description
1 polymer ?
#
loop_
_entity_poly.entity_id
_entity_poly.type
_entity_poly.pdbx_seq_one_letter_code
_entity_poly.pdbx_strand_id
1 'polypeptide(L)'
;MEVIGPVRVVHQYINMPEQSAEFYNETTKKVEKVRGCIPAMGYSFAAGTTDGPGSFAFEQGTTTSNPLWNTVRNFLATPTKDDIRCQSPKPILLATGRIKLPYQWQPKIVSTQVAIIGNVVIAGVPGEFTTMSGRRLRESIRKVMSDASDDETSVIIAGLCNTYSDYITTPEEYQIQRYEGASTIYGPHTLTIYLKQYQELVKAVIQNKPVSPGPPAPELLQSNLIILVPPVLYDTPRWGRNFGDVIQQPQKVASPGDTIIVIFVAGHPRNNLMTENTFITVERLGDDEVWIPVATDADWETKFQWKRTSVILGSSQMTITWKIPQDIKLGEYRIRHNGYYRYVLGGVYPYYGVTNHFQVSFGVSSRKYICLML
;
A
#
# COMPACT_ATOMS: atom_id res chain seq x y z
N MET A 1 -8.64 -28.81 -9.08
CA MET A 1 -10.00 -29.02 -8.56
C MET A 1 -10.87 -27.91 -9.13
N GLU A 2 -11.96 -28.25 -9.79
CA GLU A 2 -12.87 -27.28 -10.42
C GLU A 2 -13.72 -26.60 -9.33
N VAL A 3 -13.93 -25.28 -9.43
CA VAL A 3 -14.78 -24.53 -8.50
C VAL A 3 -16.19 -24.51 -9.08
N ILE A 4 -17.12 -25.21 -8.44
CA ILE A 4 -18.50 -25.38 -8.91
C ILE A 4 -19.47 -24.96 -7.80
N GLY A 5 -20.51 -24.21 -8.16
CA GLY A 5 -21.62 -23.87 -7.28
C GLY A 5 -22.06 -22.40 -7.39
N PRO A 6 -23.03 -21.97 -6.57
CA PRO A 6 -23.58 -20.63 -6.66
C PRO A 6 -22.58 -19.56 -6.23
N VAL A 7 -22.76 -18.35 -6.76
CA VAL A 7 -22.10 -17.15 -6.27
C VAL A 7 -23.03 -16.45 -5.28
N ARG A 8 -22.54 -16.19 -4.08
CA ARG A 8 -23.27 -15.45 -3.04
C ARG A 8 -22.35 -14.42 -2.39
N VAL A 9 -22.89 -13.23 -2.11
CA VAL A 9 -22.12 -12.16 -1.49
C VAL A 9 -22.95 -11.56 -0.36
N VAL A 10 -22.31 -11.29 0.78
CA VAL A 10 -22.90 -10.50 1.85
C VAL A 10 -21.92 -9.44 2.28
N HIS A 11 -22.46 -8.28 2.63
CA HIS A 11 -21.73 -7.15 3.13
C HIS A 11 -22.49 -6.54 4.30
N GLN A 12 -21.76 -6.07 5.30
CA GLN A 12 -22.32 -5.31 6.41
C GLN A 12 -21.30 -4.30 6.95
N TYR A 13 -21.76 -3.07 7.18
CA TYR A 13 -21.02 -2.13 8.00
C TYR A 13 -21.23 -2.44 9.47
N ILE A 14 -20.17 -2.36 10.27
CA ILE A 14 -20.27 -2.50 11.72
C ILE A 14 -19.57 -1.35 12.44
N ASN A 15 -20.20 -0.84 13.50
CA ASN A 15 -19.56 0.09 14.42
C ASN A 15 -18.76 -0.73 15.44
N MET A 16 -17.46 -0.88 15.20
CA MET A 16 -16.56 -1.75 15.98
C MET A 16 -16.58 -1.47 17.49
N PRO A 17 -16.51 -0.21 17.96
CA PRO A 17 -16.66 0.13 19.37
C PRO A 17 -17.95 -0.35 20.07
N GLU A 18 -19.03 -0.56 19.30
CA GLU A 18 -20.32 -1.00 19.83
C GLU A 18 -20.52 -2.52 19.75
N GLN A 19 -19.59 -3.24 19.10
CA GLN A 19 -19.67 -4.68 18.99
C GLN A 19 -19.24 -5.39 20.28
N SER A 20 -19.82 -6.57 20.51
CA SER A 20 -19.43 -7.48 21.58
C SER A 20 -19.38 -8.92 21.10
N ALA A 21 -18.52 -9.71 21.74
CA ALA A 21 -18.32 -11.12 21.45
C ALA A 21 -18.08 -11.90 22.74
N GLU A 22 -18.24 -13.21 22.68
CA GLU A 22 -17.80 -14.13 23.73
C GLU A 22 -16.34 -14.50 23.49
N PHE A 23 -15.53 -14.43 24.53
CA PHE A 23 -14.12 -14.78 24.50
C PHE A 23 -13.83 -15.85 25.55
N TYR A 24 -13.29 -16.99 25.13
CA TYR A 24 -12.78 -17.97 26.07
C TYR A 24 -11.36 -17.59 26.49
N ASN A 25 -11.20 -17.20 27.74
CA ASN A 25 -9.92 -16.85 28.31
C ASN A 25 -9.21 -18.12 28.79
N GLU A 26 -8.18 -18.53 28.07
CA GLU A 26 -7.42 -19.76 28.37
C GLU A 26 -6.73 -19.71 29.74
N THR A 27 -6.42 -18.52 30.26
CA THR A 27 -5.78 -18.34 31.56
C THR A 27 -6.78 -18.49 32.70
N THR A 28 -7.95 -17.85 32.59
CA THR A 28 -8.98 -17.89 33.64
C THR A 28 -9.92 -19.09 33.49
N LYS A 29 -9.86 -19.80 32.35
CA LYS A 29 -10.74 -20.89 31.94
C LYS A 29 -12.23 -20.52 31.96
N LYS A 30 -12.53 -19.25 31.69
CA LYS A 30 -13.90 -18.71 31.67
C LYS A 30 -14.24 -18.07 30.33
N VAL A 31 -15.53 -18.12 29.98
CA VAL A 31 -16.09 -17.32 28.89
C VAL A 31 -16.42 -15.94 29.45
N GLU A 32 -15.88 -14.92 28.81
CA GLU A 32 -16.06 -13.52 29.17
C GLU A 32 -16.73 -12.78 28.03
N LYS A 33 -17.65 -11.88 28.35
CA LYS A 33 -18.25 -10.98 27.35
C LYS A 33 -17.32 -9.79 27.16
N VAL A 34 -16.77 -9.68 25.95
CA VAL A 34 -15.82 -8.64 25.57
C VAL A 34 -16.45 -7.66 24.59
N ARG A 35 -15.88 -6.46 24.47
CA ARG A 35 -16.38 -5.40 23.58
C ARG A 35 -15.26 -4.70 22.83
N GLY A 36 -15.62 -4.04 21.74
CA GLY A 36 -14.71 -3.15 21.03
C GLY A 36 -14.40 -1.89 21.83
N CYS A 37 -13.20 -1.36 21.61
CA CYS A 37 -12.77 -0.08 22.15
C CYS A 37 -12.92 1.02 21.09
N ILE A 38 -12.99 2.27 21.55
CA ILE A 38 -12.81 3.43 20.67
C ILE A 38 -11.39 3.37 20.08
N PRO A 39 -11.20 3.69 18.78
CA PRO A 39 -9.90 3.68 18.12
C PRO A 39 -8.81 4.40 18.92
N ALA A 40 -7.69 3.72 19.11
CA ALA A 40 -6.48 4.30 19.68
C ALA A 40 -5.22 3.56 19.22
N MET A 41 -4.17 4.34 18.93
CA MET A 41 -2.84 3.82 18.61
C MET A 41 -1.94 3.82 19.83
N GLY A 42 -1.15 2.76 19.97
CA GLY A 42 -0.19 2.59 21.07
C GLY A 42 1.13 3.30 20.81
N TYR A 43 2.02 3.34 21.81
CA TYR A 43 3.36 3.93 21.65
C TYR A 43 4.19 3.23 20.57
N SER A 44 4.15 1.90 20.52
CA SER A 44 4.92 1.12 19.54
C SER A 44 4.52 1.35 18.08
N PHE A 45 3.38 2.02 17.81
CA PHE A 45 3.04 2.48 16.47
C PHE A 45 4.12 3.43 15.93
N ALA A 46 4.62 4.35 16.76
CA ALA A 46 5.63 5.31 16.33
C ALA A 46 7.04 4.71 16.18
N ALA A 47 7.25 3.45 16.61
CA ALA A 47 8.51 2.73 16.44
C ALA A 47 8.67 2.13 15.02
N GLY A 48 7.58 2.02 14.25
CA GLY A 48 7.59 1.36 12.94
C GLY A 48 8.01 -0.11 13.02
N THR A 49 8.44 -0.67 11.89
CA THR A 49 8.91 -2.07 11.78
C THR A 49 10.33 -2.16 11.23
N THR A 50 10.85 -3.36 11.08
CA THR A 50 12.13 -3.59 10.38
C THR A 50 12.07 -3.22 8.89
N ASP A 51 10.88 -3.20 8.31
CA ASP A 51 10.65 -2.89 6.89
C ASP A 51 10.48 -1.37 6.63
N GLY A 52 10.25 -0.62 7.70
CA GLY A 52 10.10 0.84 7.71
C GLY A 52 10.25 1.34 9.15
N PRO A 53 11.48 1.66 9.60
CA PRO A 53 11.70 2.08 10.98
C PRO A 53 10.99 3.41 11.23
N GLY A 54 10.36 3.50 12.41
CA GLY A 54 9.71 4.72 12.87
C GLY A 54 10.71 5.69 13.48
N SER A 55 10.22 6.54 14.38
CA SER A 55 11.07 7.49 15.09
C SER A 55 11.98 6.77 16.08
N PHE A 56 13.27 7.14 16.10
CA PHE A 56 14.28 6.62 17.04
C PHE A 56 13.93 6.81 18.53
N ALA A 57 12.91 7.61 18.84
CA ALA A 57 12.44 7.83 20.21
C ALA A 57 11.44 6.77 20.71
N PHE A 58 11.07 5.78 19.89
CA PHE A 58 10.08 4.76 20.23
C PHE A 58 10.62 3.36 19.96
N GLU A 59 10.33 2.43 20.89
CA GLU A 59 10.70 1.01 20.79
C GLU A 59 9.44 0.14 20.70
N GLN A 60 9.52 -0.95 19.93
CA GLN A 60 8.45 -1.94 19.90
C GLN A 60 8.39 -2.72 21.22
N GLY A 61 7.19 -3.14 21.62
CA GLY A 61 6.97 -3.85 22.88
C GLY A 61 6.70 -2.93 24.07
N THR A 62 6.53 -1.63 23.83
CA THR A 62 6.30 -0.65 24.90
C THR A 62 4.91 -0.84 25.51
N THR A 63 4.87 -1.25 26.79
CA THR A 63 3.64 -1.42 27.60
C THR A 63 3.47 -0.34 28.67
N THR A 64 4.45 0.56 28.84
CA THR A 64 4.42 1.67 29.79
C THR A 64 4.30 3.02 29.07
N SER A 65 3.71 4.01 29.72
CA SER A 65 3.56 5.37 29.15
C SER A 65 4.72 6.28 29.55
N ASN A 66 5.02 7.29 28.73
CA ASN A 66 6.00 8.32 29.03
C ASN A 66 5.30 9.68 29.29
N PRO A 67 5.60 10.39 30.40
CA PRO A 67 4.99 11.68 30.75
C PRO A 67 5.10 12.76 29.67
N LEU A 68 6.22 12.86 28.95
CA LEU A 68 6.40 13.85 27.88
C LEU A 68 5.40 13.62 26.74
N TRP A 69 5.33 12.38 26.26
CA TRP A 69 4.42 12.00 25.18
C TRP A 69 2.96 12.02 25.61
N ASN A 70 2.67 11.76 26.89
CA ASN A 70 1.32 11.94 27.44
C ASN A 70 0.86 13.40 27.35
N THR A 71 1.75 14.38 27.58
CA THR A 71 1.43 15.82 27.45
C THR A 71 1.12 16.18 25.99
N VAL A 72 1.94 15.73 25.04
CA VAL A 72 1.71 15.95 23.60
C VAL A 72 0.39 15.31 23.14
N ARG A 73 0.11 14.08 23.57
CA ARG A 73 -1.17 13.40 23.31
C ARG A 73 -2.34 14.20 23.88
N ASN A 74 -2.26 14.60 25.15
CA ASN A 74 -3.36 15.24 25.85
C ASN A 74 -3.73 16.59 25.22
N PHE A 75 -2.77 17.29 24.62
CA PHE A 75 -3.00 18.49 23.82
C PHE A 75 -3.87 18.22 22.58
N LEU A 76 -3.74 17.06 21.94
CA LEU A 76 -4.55 16.67 20.78
C LEU A 76 -5.92 16.10 21.18
N ALA A 77 -5.93 15.06 22.01
CA ALA A 77 -7.12 14.50 22.63
C ALA A 77 -6.74 13.63 23.83
N THR A 78 -7.28 13.97 25.00
CA THR A 78 -7.01 13.24 26.25
C THR A 78 -7.87 11.97 26.31
N PRO A 79 -7.27 10.76 26.44
CA PRO A 79 -8.03 9.53 26.63
C PRO A 79 -8.72 9.51 27.99
N THR A 80 -9.93 8.96 28.03
CA THR A 80 -10.68 8.76 29.28
C THR A 80 -10.14 7.55 30.06
N LYS A 81 -10.52 7.43 31.34
CA LYS A 81 -10.20 6.22 32.14
C LYS A 81 -10.77 4.94 31.52
N ASP A 82 -11.94 5.02 30.87
CA ASP A 82 -12.53 3.88 30.16
C ASP A 82 -11.72 3.51 28.91
N ASP A 83 -11.23 4.51 28.16
CA ASP A 83 -10.40 4.26 26.97
C ASP A 83 -9.12 3.52 27.36
N ILE A 84 -8.43 4.00 28.42
CA ILE A 84 -7.21 3.37 28.93
C ILE A 84 -7.48 1.93 29.39
N ARG A 85 -8.56 1.71 30.15
CA ARG A 85 -8.94 0.38 30.63
C ARG A 85 -9.27 -0.57 29.48
N CYS A 86 -10.05 -0.11 28.49
CA CYS A 86 -10.47 -0.93 27.38
C CYS A 86 -9.28 -1.36 26.50
N GLN A 87 -8.35 -0.43 26.25
CA GLN A 87 -7.18 -0.67 25.39
C GLN A 87 -6.05 -1.44 26.09
N SER A 88 -6.11 -1.61 27.42
CA SER A 88 -5.08 -2.29 28.21
C SER A 88 -4.63 -3.62 27.58
N PRO A 89 -3.32 -3.95 27.55
CA PRO A 89 -2.19 -3.23 28.18
C PRO A 89 -1.58 -2.11 27.32
N LYS A 90 -2.20 -1.74 26.19
CA LYS A 90 -1.66 -0.71 25.29
C LYS A 90 -1.55 0.66 25.99
N PRO A 91 -0.36 1.25 26.08
CA PRO A 91 -0.24 2.66 26.42
C PRO A 91 -0.69 3.49 25.23
N ILE A 92 -1.80 4.23 25.37
CA ILE A 92 -2.35 5.04 24.27
C ILE A 92 -1.43 6.21 23.97
N LEU A 93 -0.86 6.26 22.76
CA LEU A 93 -0.13 7.41 22.22
C LEU A 93 -1.08 8.39 21.54
N LEU A 94 -2.03 7.89 20.74
CA LEU A 94 -3.01 8.71 20.04
C LEU A 94 -4.42 8.17 20.32
N ALA A 95 -5.26 8.99 20.96
CA ALA A 95 -6.67 8.69 21.20
C ALA A 95 -7.52 9.08 19.97
N THR A 96 -7.18 8.55 18.81
CA THR A 96 -7.73 8.91 17.49
C THR A 96 -9.25 8.91 17.41
N GLY A 97 -9.93 7.95 18.06
CA GLY A 97 -11.38 7.89 18.08
C GLY A 97 -12.07 8.97 18.92
N ARG A 98 -11.29 9.79 19.66
CA ARG A 98 -11.72 11.00 20.36
C ARG A 98 -11.44 12.28 19.55
N ILE A 99 -10.59 12.22 18.51
CA ILE A 99 -10.28 13.36 17.66
C ILE A 99 -11.38 13.51 16.60
N LYS A 100 -12.02 14.68 16.55
CA LYS A 100 -13.10 15.00 15.61
C LYS A 100 -12.78 16.18 14.69
N LEU A 101 -11.77 16.98 15.03
CA LEU A 101 -11.37 18.16 14.27
C LEU A 101 -10.00 17.92 13.61
N PRO A 102 -9.83 18.30 12.32
CA PRO A 102 -10.87 18.77 11.39
C PRO A 102 -11.87 17.67 10.97
N TYR A 103 -11.51 16.39 11.16
CA TYR A 103 -12.35 15.23 10.86
C TYR A 103 -11.96 14.07 11.80
N GLN A 104 -12.67 12.93 11.71
CA GLN A 104 -12.30 11.71 12.42
C GLN A 104 -10.98 11.16 11.87
N TRP A 105 -10.02 10.84 12.75
CA TRP A 105 -8.69 10.38 12.32
C TRP A 105 -8.62 8.89 11.99
N GLN A 106 -9.53 8.08 12.56
CA GLN A 106 -9.64 6.65 12.27
C GLN A 106 -11.11 6.22 12.22
N PRO A 107 -11.45 5.22 11.39
CA PRO A 107 -12.83 4.77 11.24
C PRO A 107 -13.34 4.10 12.52
N LYS A 108 -14.59 4.37 12.88
CA LYS A 108 -15.35 3.55 13.86
C LYS A 108 -16.22 2.52 13.17
N ILE A 109 -16.70 2.88 11.98
CA ILE A 109 -17.53 2.06 11.12
C ILE A 109 -16.63 1.45 10.06
N VAL A 110 -16.63 0.12 9.95
CA VAL A 110 -15.80 -0.63 9.00
C VAL A 110 -16.68 -1.53 8.13
N SER A 111 -16.25 -1.72 6.89
CA SER A 111 -16.88 -2.67 5.96
C SER A 111 -16.43 -4.09 6.26
N THR A 112 -17.38 -5.02 6.34
CA THR A 112 -17.10 -6.46 6.41
C THR A 112 -17.82 -7.18 5.28
N GLN A 113 -17.13 -8.08 4.58
CA GLN A 113 -17.66 -8.69 3.37
C GLN A 113 -17.19 -10.13 3.20
N VAL A 114 -18.10 -10.98 2.75
CA VAL A 114 -17.80 -12.35 2.33
C VAL A 114 -18.39 -12.60 0.95
N ALA A 115 -17.58 -13.18 0.06
CA ALA A 115 -18.03 -13.77 -1.19
C ALA A 115 -17.82 -15.28 -1.15
N ILE A 116 -18.85 -16.06 -1.50
CA ILE A 116 -18.81 -17.51 -1.63
C ILE A 116 -19.02 -17.86 -3.09
N ILE A 117 -18.08 -18.59 -3.69
CA ILE A 117 -18.11 -19.05 -5.07
C ILE A 117 -17.97 -20.57 -5.03
N GLY A 118 -19.11 -21.28 -5.09
CA GLY A 118 -19.11 -22.71 -4.84
C GLY A 118 -18.58 -23.05 -3.44
N ASN A 119 -17.48 -23.79 -3.39
CA ASN A 119 -16.79 -24.19 -2.16
C ASN A 119 -15.61 -23.25 -1.76
N VAL A 120 -15.44 -22.12 -2.45
CA VAL A 120 -14.41 -21.12 -2.13
C VAL A 120 -15.05 -19.93 -1.41
N VAL A 121 -14.56 -19.63 -0.21
CA VAL A 121 -14.97 -18.45 0.57
C VAL A 121 -13.85 -17.42 0.55
N ILE A 122 -14.15 -16.21 0.10
CA ILE A 122 -13.25 -15.05 0.14
C ILE A 122 -13.78 -14.08 1.20
N ALA A 123 -13.04 -13.95 2.30
CA ALA A 123 -13.31 -12.98 3.35
C ALA A 123 -12.50 -11.71 3.11
N GLY A 124 -13.16 -10.62 2.70
CA GLY A 124 -12.55 -9.31 2.51
C GLY A 124 -12.46 -8.57 3.84
N VAL A 125 -11.28 -8.56 4.45
CA VAL A 125 -11.07 -8.01 5.80
C VAL A 125 -10.54 -6.56 5.75
N PRO A 126 -11.08 -5.64 6.60
CA PRO A 126 -10.78 -4.22 6.53
C PRO A 126 -9.48 -3.82 7.25
N GLY A 127 -8.38 -4.53 6.97
CA GLY A 127 -7.08 -4.23 7.60
C GLY A 127 -6.06 -5.34 7.39
N GLU A 128 -5.03 -5.32 8.24
CA GLU A 128 -3.88 -6.20 8.18
C GLU A 128 -3.94 -7.26 9.28
N PHE A 129 -4.47 -8.43 8.94
CA PHE A 129 -4.51 -9.56 9.87
C PHE A 129 -3.11 -10.16 10.00
N THR A 130 -2.64 -10.37 11.24
CA THR A 130 -1.44 -11.18 11.47
C THR A 130 -1.66 -12.62 11.03
N THR A 131 -0.56 -13.37 10.95
CA THR A 131 -0.58 -14.78 10.58
C THR A 131 -1.58 -15.59 11.41
N MET A 132 -1.56 -15.46 12.74
CA MET A 132 -2.48 -16.23 13.58
C MET A 132 -3.90 -15.67 13.58
N SER A 133 -4.09 -14.35 13.47
CA SER A 133 -5.42 -13.78 13.24
C SER A 133 -6.08 -14.35 11.99
N GLY A 134 -5.35 -14.36 10.87
CA GLY A 134 -5.83 -14.91 9.61
C GLY A 134 -6.11 -16.42 9.68
N ARG A 135 -5.24 -17.20 10.35
CA ARG A 135 -5.47 -18.64 10.57
C ARG A 135 -6.73 -18.91 11.40
N ARG A 136 -6.92 -18.18 12.51
CA ARG A 136 -8.12 -18.30 13.36
C ARG A 136 -9.38 -17.92 12.60
N LEU A 137 -9.33 -16.89 11.75
CA LEU A 137 -10.47 -16.50 10.92
C LEU A 137 -10.81 -17.55 9.86
N ARG A 138 -9.80 -18.09 9.15
CA ARG A 138 -10.03 -19.19 8.20
C ARG A 138 -10.70 -20.37 8.87
N GLU A 139 -10.22 -20.76 10.04
CA GLU A 139 -10.78 -21.89 10.78
C GLU A 139 -12.21 -21.62 11.28
N SER A 140 -12.44 -20.42 11.78
CA SER A 140 -13.77 -19.97 12.22
C SER A 140 -14.82 -20.06 11.10
N ILE A 141 -14.44 -19.66 9.88
CA ILE A 141 -15.28 -19.76 8.68
C ILE A 141 -15.44 -21.21 8.22
N ARG A 142 -14.35 -21.98 8.16
CA ARG A 142 -14.40 -23.40 7.76
C ARG A 142 -15.36 -24.18 8.63
N LYS A 143 -15.31 -23.99 9.96
CA LYS A 143 -16.23 -24.63 10.88
C LYS A 143 -17.69 -24.38 10.53
N VAL A 144 -18.06 -23.13 10.23
CA VAL A 144 -19.42 -22.78 9.82
C VAL A 144 -19.82 -23.44 8.50
N MET A 145 -18.89 -23.53 7.55
CA MET A 145 -19.13 -24.17 6.25
C MET A 145 -19.27 -25.69 6.38
N SER A 146 -18.42 -26.34 7.19
CA SER A 146 -18.48 -27.78 7.48
C SER A 146 -19.73 -28.16 8.27
N ASP A 147 -20.25 -27.29 9.13
CA ASP A 147 -21.54 -27.52 9.80
C ASP A 147 -22.73 -27.49 8.80
N ALA A 148 -22.53 -26.94 7.59
CA ALA A 148 -23.57 -26.78 6.57
C ALA A 148 -23.44 -27.75 5.37
N SER A 149 -22.23 -28.22 5.06
CA SER A 149 -21.95 -29.18 3.98
C SER A 149 -20.68 -29.99 4.30
N ASP A 150 -20.64 -31.24 3.83
CA ASP A 150 -19.45 -32.09 3.89
C ASP A 150 -18.38 -31.72 2.84
N ASP A 151 -18.66 -30.74 1.97
CA ASP A 151 -17.75 -30.29 0.93
C ASP A 151 -16.47 -29.66 1.50
N GLU A 152 -15.32 -30.04 0.93
CA GLU A 152 -14.06 -29.41 1.26
C GLU A 152 -14.08 -27.92 0.90
N THR A 153 -13.94 -27.05 1.90
CA THR A 153 -14.04 -25.60 1.74
C THR A 153 -12.66 -24.94 1.76
N SER A 154 -12.38 -24.15 0.73
CA SER A 154 -11.20 -23.28 0.69
C SER A 154 -11.55 -21.88 1.21
N VAL A 155 -10.79 -21.37 2.18
CA VAL A 155 -11.02 -20.03 2.76
C VAL A 155 -9.82 -19.12 2.49
N ILE A 156 -10.07 -18.06 1.74
CA ILE A 156 -9.11 -17.02 1.38
C ILE A 156 -9.39 -15.79 2.24
N ILE A 157 -8.33 -15.24 2.86
CA ILE A 157 -8.38 -13.95 3.53
C ILE A 157 -7.81 -12.92 2.55
N ALA A 158 -8.65 -12.01 2.09
CA ALA A 158 -8.24 -10.87 1.29
C ALA A 158 -8.10 -9.67 2.24
N GLY A 159 -6.86 -9.30 2.55
CA GLY A 159 -6.57 -8.14 3.41
C GLY A 159 -6.72 -6.81 2.65
N LEU A 160 -6.70 -5.71 3.41
CA LEU A 160 -6.77 -4.34 2.87
C LEU A 160 -8.03 -4.10 1.99
N CYS A 161 -9.15 -4.73 2.32
CA CYS A 161 -10.39 -4.60 1.55
C CYS A 161 -11.30 -3.50 2.11
N ASN A 162 -11.85 -2.67 1.20
CA ASN A 162 -12.93 -1.68 1.42
C ASN A 162 -12.60 -0.51 2.37
N THR A 163 -12.20 -0.79 3.61
CA THR A 163 -11.83 0.19 4.63
C THR A 163 -10.50 -0.23 5.25
N TYR A 164 -9.57 0.71 5.42
CA TYR A 164 -8.34 0.42 6.14
C TYR A 164 -8.49 0.79 7.62
N SER A 165 -8.44 -0.20 8.51
CA SER A 165 -8.51 -0.03 9.97
C SER A 165 -7.26 -0.56 10.68
N ASP A 166 -6.09 -0.39 10.05
CA ASP A 166 -4.78 -0.81 10.57
C ASP A 166 -4.70 -2.33 10.83
N TYR A 167 -4.01 -2.74 11.90
CA TYR A 167 -3.65 -4.13 12.16
C TYR A 167 -4.70 -4.87 12.99
N ILE A 168 -4.74 -6.19 12.84
CA ILE A 168 -5.54 -7.09 13.66
C ILE A 168 -4.64 -8.21 14.19
N THR A 169 -4.21 -8.08 15.44
CA THR A 169 -3.50 -9.13 16.17
C THR A 169 -4.45 -10.06 16.91
N THR A 170 -3.96 -11.24 17.28
CA THR A 170 -4.67 -12.05 18.28
C THR A 170 -4.61 -11.37 19.66
N PRO A 171 -5.50 -11.72 20.61
CA PRO A 171 -5.43 -11.18 21.96
C PRO A 171 -4.09 -11.43 22.66
N GLU A 172 -3.42 -12.53 22.35
CA GLU A 172 -2.11 -12.93 22.90
C GLU A 172 -0.98 -12.11 22.27
N GLU A 173 -0.95 -11.98 20.95
CA GLU A 173 -0.02 -11.10 20.24
C GLU A 173 -0.18 -9.63 20.70
N TYR A 174 -1.42 -9.21 20.94
CA TYR A 174 -1.75 -7.88 21.44
C TYR A 174 -1.08 -7.57 22.78
N GLN A 175 -0.96 -8.56 23.68
CA GLN A 175 -0.34 -8.33 25.00
C GLN A 175 1.11 -7.89 24.90
N ILE A 176 1.81 -8.32 23.85
CA ILE A 176 3.23 -8.01 23.64
C ILE A 176 3.40 -6.54 23.23
N GLN A 177 2.40 -5.91 22.61
CA GLN A 177 2.45 -4.52 22.16
C GLN A 177 3.65 -4.18 21.27
N ARG A 178 3.98 -5.08 20.32
CA ARG A 178 4.79 -4.74 19.13
C ARG A 178 4.02 -3.77 18.21
N TYR A 179 4.59 -3.41 17.06
CA TYR A 179 3.97 -2.45 16.13
C TYR A 179 2.52 -2.82 15.79
N GLU A 180 2.25 -4.08 15.48
CA GLU A 180 0.94 -4.58 15.07
C GLU A 180 -0.06 -4.56 16.24
N GLY A 181 0.40 -4.89 17.45
CA GLY A 181 -0.42 -4.83 18.67
C GLY A 181 -0.77 -3.40 19.06
N ALA A 182 0.17 -2.47 18.92
CA ALA A 182 -0.07 -1.05 19.13
C ALA A 182 -0.99 -0.45 18.04
N SER A 183 -0.96 -1.01 16.85
CA SER A 183 -1.78 -0.62 15.70
C SER A 183 -3.11 -1.39 15.60
N THR A 184 -3.41 -2.27 16.56
CA THR A 184 -4.72 -2.95 16.65
C THR A 184 -5.73 -2.05 17.35
N ILE A 185 -6.37 -1.17 16.57
CA ILE A 185 -6.95 0.08 17.09
C ILE A 185 -8.21 -0.08 17.94
N TYR A 186 -8.97 -1.18 17.81
CA TYR A 186 -10.18 -1.42 18.59
C TYR A 186 -9.93 -2.24 19.87
N GLY A 187 -8.67 -2.39 20.29
CA GLY A 187 -8.28 -3.05 21.54
C GLY A 187 -8.02 -4.55 21.42
N PRO A 188 -7.78 -5.26 22.54
CA PRO A 188 -7.30 -6.65 22.56
C PRO A 188 -8.28 -7.65 21.91
N HIS A 189 -9.57 -7.33 21.87
CA HIS A 189 -10.62 -8.20 21.35
C HIS A 189 -11.09 -7.84 19.94
N THR A 190 -10.29 -7.06 19.21
CA THR A 190 -10.56 -6.72 17.79
C THR A 190 -10.75 -7.99 16.96
N LEU A 191 -9.81 -8.95 17.05
CA LEU A 191 -9.94 -10.23 16.35
C LEU A 191 -11.18 -11.01 16.78
N THR A 192 -11.44 -11.12 18.09
CA THR A 192 -12.58 -11.88 18.62
C THR A 192 -13.92 -11.39 18.02
N ILE A 193 -14.08 -10.08 17.91
CA ILE A 193 -15.25 -9.46 17.27
C ILE A 193 -15.33 -9.81 15.79
N TYR A 194 -14.22 -9.72 15.06
CA TYR A 194 -14.20 -10.11 13.65
C TYR A 194 -14.51 -11.60 13.46
N LEU A 195 -13.97 -12.50 14.29
CA LEU A 195 -14.29 -13.93 14.20
C LEU A 195 -15.80 -14.16 14.29
N LYS A 196 -16.47 -13.52 15.26
CA LYS A 196 -17.93 -13.58 15.39
C LYS A 196 -18.63 -12.99 14.17
N GLN A 197 -18.25 -11.78 13.74
CA GLN A 197 -18.88 -11.08 12.62
C GLN A 197 -18.83 -11.92 11.33
N TYR A 198 -17.66 -12.47 11.00
CA TYR A 198 -17.51 -13.28 9.78
C TYR A 198 -18.25 -14.61 9.87
N GLN A 199 -18.36 -15.22 11.06
CA GLN A 199 -19.23 -16.37 11.25
C GLN A 199 -20.71 -16.01 11.00
N GLU A 200 -21.16 -14.87 11.51
CA GLU A 200 -22.54 -14.39 11.31
C GLU A 200 -22.84 -14.10 9.84
N LEU A 201 -21.92 -13.45 9.12
CA LEU A 201 -22.02 -13.21 7.69
C LEU A 201 -22.11 -14.52 6.89
N VAL A 202 -21.21 -15.47 7.13
CA VAL A 202 -21.21 -16.76 6.43
C VAL A 202 -22.49 -17.53 6.72
N LYS A 203 -22.93 -17.60 8.00
CA LYS A 203 -24.20 -18.23 8.38
C LYS A 203 -25.38 -17.59 7.66
N ALA A 204 -25.43 -16.27 7.59
CA ALA A 204 -26.52 -15.56 6.91
C ALA A 204 -26.56 -15.88 5.41
N VAL A 205 -25.40 -15.93 4.74
CA VAL A 205 -25.30 -16.29 3.31
C VAL A 205 -25.77 -17.71 3.03
N ILE A 206 -25.31 -18.68 3.85
CA ILE A 206 -25.70 -20.09 3.70
C ILE A 206 -27.21 -20.23 3.87
N GLN A 207 -27.76 -19.58 4.92
CA GLN A 207 -29.19 -19.64 5.28
C GLN A 207 -30.08 -18.73 4.42
N ASN A 208 -29.52 -18.02 3.43
CA ASN A 208 -30.21 -17.03 2.61
C ASN A 208 -31.00 -15.99 3.45
N LYS A 209 -30.42 -15.58 4.58
CA LYS A 209 -31.02 -14.59 5.48
C LYS A 209 -30.52 -13.19 5.13
N PRO A 210 -31.41 -12.19 5.04
CA PRO A 210 -31.00 -10.81 4.84
C PRO A 210 -30.21 -10.31 6.05
N VAL A 211 -29.15 -9.56 5.79
CA VAL A 211 -28.34 -8.88 6.81
C VAL A 211 -28.63 -7.39 6.74
N SER A 212 -28.82 -6.76 7.90
CA SER A 212 -28.97 -5.30 7.96
C SER A 212 -27.71 -4.62 7.43
N PRO A 213 -27.82 -3.56 6.60
CA PRO A 213 -26.65 -2.85 6.06
C PRO A 213 -25.68 -2.32 7.14
N GLY A 214 -26.18 -2.12 8.36
CA GLY A 214 -25.44 -1.51 9.46
C GLY A 214 -25.46 0.02 9.42
N PRO A 215 -24.70 0.68 10.30
CA PRO A 215 -24.64 2.13 10.33
C PRO A 215 -23.94 2.68 9.07
N PRO A 216 -24.39 3.81 8.51
CA PRO A 216 -23.80 4.40 7.32
C PRO A 216 -22.36 4.83 7.59
N ALA A 217 -21.45 4.58 6.63
CA ALA A 217 -20.10 5.08 6.71
C ALA A 217 -20.08 6.63 6.74
N PRO A 218 -19.18 7.28 7.51
CA PRO A 218 -19.12 8.74 7.56
C PRO A 218 -18.80 9.34 6.18
N GLU A 219 -19.58 10.32 5.75
CA GLU A 219 -19.33 11.05 4.50
C GLU A 219 -18.16 12.03 4.66
N LEU A 220 -16.92 11.53 4.57
CA LEU A 220 -15.72 12.38 4.61
C LEU A 220 -15.51 13.17 3.31
N LEU A 221 -16.12 12.74 2.20
CA LEU A 221 -15.99 13.38 0.88
C LEU A 221 -16.57 14.80 0.82
N GLN A 222 -17.46 15.16 1.74
CA GLN A 222 -18.01 16.53 1.86
C GLN A 222 -17.17 17.44 2.76
N SER A 223 -16.15 16.89 3.45
CA SER A 223 -15.26 17.68 4.29
C SER A 223 -14.11 18.25 3.45
N ASN A 224 -13.83 19.55 3.57
CA ASN A 224 -12.68 20.20 2.94
C ASN A 224 -11.39 19.58 3.50
N LEU A 225 -10.87 18.55 2.82
CA LEU A 225 -9.62 17.91 3.20
C LEU A 225 -8.50 18.95 3.16
N ILE A 226 -7.72 19.02 4.24
CA ILE A 226 -6.62 19.96 4.34
C ILE A 226 -5.42 19.35 3.62
N ILE A 227 -4.97 19.99 2.55
CA ILE A 227 -3.76 19.60 1.81
C ILE A 227 -2.62 20.55 2.21
N LEU A 228 -1.63 20.03 2.94
CA LEU A 228 -0.43 20.79 3.33
C LEU A 228 0.74 20.61 2.34
N VAL A 229 0.57 19.75 1.32
CA VAL A 229 1.57 19.54 0.28
C VAL A 229 1.44 20.66 -0.76
N PRO A 230 2.45 21.53 -0.93
CA PRO A 230 2.36 22.62 -1.90
C PRO A 230 2.11 22.10 -3.31
N PRO A 231 1.32 22.80 -4.14
CA PRO A 231 1.18 22.45 -5.55
C PRO A 231 2.49 22.71 -6.31
N VAL A 232 2.61 22.15 -7.52
CA VAL A 232 3.67 22.58 -8.45
C VAL A 232 3.39 24.02 -8.83
N LEU A 233 4.29 24.95 -8.54
CA LEU A 233 4.08 26.38 -8.84
C LEU A 233 4.34 26.68 -10.31
N TYR A 234 5.51 26.27 -10.80
CA TYR A 234 5.97 26.38 -12.18
C TYR A 234 7.19 25.47 -12.37
N ASP A 235 7.53 25.21 -13.63
CA ASP A 235 8.78 24.56 -14.02
C ASP A 235 9.49 25.42 -15.06
N THR A 236 10.82 25.47 -14.97
CA THR A 236 11.65 26.20 -15.93
C THR A 236 12.80 25.31 -16.38
N PRO A 237 13.01 25.14 -17.71
CA PRO A 237 14.22 24.48 -18.16
C PRO A 237 15.43 25.36 -17.82
N ARG A 238 16.60 24.77 -17.59
CA ARG A 238 17.82 25.56 -17.37
C ARG A 238 18.12 26.42 -18.61
N TRP A 239 18.81 27.55 -18.41
CA TRP A 239 19.16 28.48 -19.50
C TRP A 239 19.77 27.72 -20.68
N GLY A 240 19.20 27.95 -21.87
CA GLY A 240 19.73 27.44 -23.13
C GLY A 240 19.32 26.01 -23.42
N ARG A 241 18.33 25.49 -22.68
CA ARG A 241 17.73 24.18 -22.92
C ARG A 241 16.21 24.29 -22.94
N ASN A 242 15.59 23.30 -23.56
CA ASN A 242 14.15 23.08 -23.57
C ASN A 242 13.80 21.85 -22.73
N PHE A 243 12.53 21.73 -22.36
CA PHE A 243 12.03 20.48 -21.80
C PHE A 243 12.13 19.36 -22.85
N GLY A 244 12.60 18.19 -22.43
CA GLY A 244 12.91 17.08 -23.33
C GLY A 244 14.35 17.05 -23.84
N ASP A 245 15.15 18.09 -23.60
CA ASP A 245 16.57 18.06 -23.98
C ASP A 245 17.34 17.01 -23.18
N VAL A 246 18.20 16.26 -23.88
CA VAL A 246 19.02 15.22 -23.25
C VAL A 246 20.29 15.83 -22.65
N ILE A 247 20.44 15.71 -21.34
CA ILE A 247 21.61 16.10 -20.56
C ILE A 247 22.72 15.06 -20.66
N GLN A 248 22.36 13.78 -20.57
CA GLN A 248 23.29 12.67 -20.68
C GLN A 248 22.73 11.69 -21.70
N GLN A 249 23.45 11.55 -22.82
CA GLN A 249 23.15 10.61 -23.89
C GLN A 249 23.60 9.18 -23.51
N PRO A 250 22.99 8.13 -24.09
CA PRO A 250 23.42 6.75 -23.88
C PRO A 250 24.79 6.50 -24.54
N GLN A 251 25.50 5.46 -24.09
CA GLN A 251 26.65 4.95 -24.85
C GLN A 251 26.22 4.49 -26.25
N LYS A 252 27.10 4.61 -27.25
CA LYS A 252 26.79 4.23 -28.65
C LYS A 252 26.57 2.73 -28.85
N VAL A 253 27.20 1.90 -28.03
CA VAL A 253 27.12 0.44 -28.10
C VAL A 253 26.96 -0.10 -26.69
N ALA A 254 26.05 -1.06 -26.51
CA ALA A 254 25.81 -1.76 -25.27
C ALA A 254 25.60 -3.27 -25.54
N SER A 255 25.75 -4.07 -24.49
CA SER A 255 25.54 -5.51 -24.51
C SER A 255 24.32 -5.91 -23.67
N PRO A 256 23.69 -7.06 -23.95
CA PRO A 256 22.71 -7.65 -23.04
C PRO A 256 23.26 -7.73 -21.61
N GLY A 257 22.49 -7.27 -20.63
CA GLY A 257 22.91 -7.15 -19.22
C GLY A 257 23.51 -5.81 -18.82
N ASP A 258 23.92 -4.96 -19.77
CA ASP A 258 24.42 -3.62 -19.47
C ASP A 258 23.31 -2.73 -18.92
N THR A 259 23.70 -1.63 -18.27
CA THR A 259 22.78 -0.60 -17.79
C THR A 259 22.97 0.69 -18.59
N ILE A 260 21.89 1.14 -19.23
CA ILE A 260 21.81 2.44 -19.90
C ILE A 260 21.31 3.47 -18.91
N ILE A 261 21.99 4.60 -18.79
CA ILE A 261 21.58 5.73 -17.95
C ILE A 261 21.56 6.98 -18.81
N VAL A 262 20.39 7.61 -18.89
CA VAL A 262 20.17 8.85 -19.65
C VAL A 262 19.47 9.87 -18.77
N ILE A 263 19.74 11.14 -19.02
CA ILE A 263 19.19 12.24 -18.21
C ILE A 263 18.55 13.26 -19.13
N PHE A 264 17.33 13.68 -18.82
CA PHE A 264 16.55 14.69 -19.54
C PHE A 264 16.30 15.93 -18.70
N VAL A 265 16.16 17.09 -19.33
CA VAL A 265 15.50 18.26 -18.74
C VAL A 265 14.01 17.96 -18.64
N ALA A 266 13.45 18.04 -17.44
CA ALA A 266 12.08 17.58 -17.19
C ALA A 266 11.28 18.53 -16.29
N GLY A 267 9.97 18.60 -16.53
CA GLY A 267 8.99 19.20 -15.62
C GLY A 267 8.66 18.29 -14.43
N HIS A 268 7.86 18.77 -13.48
CA HIS A 268 7.46 17.97 -12.32
C HIS A 268 6.40 16.91 -12.71
N PRO A 269 6.57 15.62 -12.37
CA PRO A 269 5.58 14.56 -12.68
C PRO A 269 4.18 14.79 -12.10
N ARG A 270 4.02 15.66 -11.08
CA ARG A 270 2.72 16.01 -10.51
C ARG A 270 1.86 16.88 -11.44
N ASN A 271 2.43 17.40 -12.53
CA ASN A 271 1.67 18.15 -13.52
C ASN A 271 0.69 17.26 -14.29
N ASN A 272 1.01 15.98 -14.51
CA ASN A 272 0.15 15.00 -15.15
C ASN A 272 0.61 13.59 -14.74
N LEU A 273 -0.33 12.77 -14.26
CA LEU A 273 -0.03 11.42 -13.78
C LEU A 273 0.29 10.41 -14.89
N MET A 274 0.04 10.77 -16.16
CA MET A 274 0.20 9.88 -17.31
C MET A 274 -0.60 8.57 -17.16
N THR A 275 -1.79 8.63 -16.56
CA THR A 275 -2.68 7.45 -16.38
C THR A 275 -3.01 6.81 -17.73
N GLU A 276 -2.89 5.49 -17.82
CA GLU A 276 -2.98 4.71 -19.09
C GLU A 276 -1.99 5.15 -20.18
N ASN A 277 -0.89 5.79 -19.78
CA ASN A 277 0.19 6.24 -20.64
C ASN A 277 1.53 6.01 -19.92
N THR A 278 2.64 6.51 -20.46
CA THR A 278 3.97 6.27 -19.89
C THR A 278 4.89 7.49 -19.99
N PHE A 279 5.67 7.72 -18.94
CA PHE A 279 6.70 8.74 -18.92
C PHE A 279 7.95 8.35 -19.74
N ILE A 280 8.15 7.06 -20.01
CA ILE A 280 9.34 6.56 -20.72
C ILE A 280 8.94 5.50 -21.74
N THR A 281 9.65 5.46 -22.85
CA THR A 281 9.63 4.29 -23.74
C THR A 281 11.06 3.97 -24.16
N VAL A 282 11.42 2.69 -24.06
CA VAL A 282 12.58 2.14 -24.76
C VAL A 282 12.06 1.66 -26.10
N GLU A 283 12.57 2.21 -27.18
CA GLU A 283 12.12 1.90 -28.53
C GLU A 283 13.24 1.19 -29.30
N ARG A 284 12.88 0.14 -30.04
CA ARG A 284 13.76 -0.55 -30.98
C ARG A 284 13.41 -0.15 -32.41
N LEU A 285 14.39 0.04 -33.27
CA LEU A 285 14.16 0.22 -34.70
C LEU A 285 13.75 -1.12 -35.33
N GLY A 286 12.57 -1.15 -35.95
CA GLY A 286 12.05 -2.26 -36.72
C GLY A 286 12.65 -2.34 -38.12
N ASP A 287 12.38 -3.44 -38.82
CA ASP A 287 12.87 -3.69 -40.18
C ASP A 287 12.28 -2.71 -41.22
N ASP A 288 11.14 -2.10 -40.89
CA ASP A 288 10.44 -1.07 -41.66
C ASP A 288 10.90 0.37 -41.32
N GLU A 289 12.01 0.51 -40.59
CA GLU A 289 12.54 1.77 -40.08
C GLU A 289 11.59 2.50 -39.10
N VAL A 290 10.62 1.78 -38.52
CA VAL A 290 9.70 2.32 -37.51
C VAL A 290 10.21 1.99 -36.10
N TRP A 291 10.13 2.97 -35.21
CA TRP A 291 10.48 2.80 -33.79
C TRP A 291 9.33 2.15 -33.03
N ILE A 292 9.58 0.96 -32.49
CA ILE A 292 8.61 0.13 -31.78
C ILE A 292 8.93 0.14 -30.29
N PRO A 293 8.00 0.51 -29.40
CA PRO A 293 8.23 0.44 -27.96
C PRO A 293 8.39 -1.02 -27.51
N VAL A 294 9.43 -1.31 -26.75
CA VAL A 294 9.73 -2.63 -26.19
C VAL A 294 9.71 -2.66 -24.66
N ALA A 295 9.80 -1.50 -24.02
CA ALA A 295 9.65 -1.34 -22.58
C ALA A 295 9.15 0.08 -22.24
N THR A 296 8.50 0.20 -21.10
CA THR A 296 7.82 1.37 -20.53
C THR A 296 8.21 1.53 -19.06
N ASP A 297 7.69 2.56 -18.39
CA ASP A 297 7.90 2.75 -16.94
C ASP A 297 7.19 1.72 -16.05
N ALA A 298 6.36 0.86 -16.62
CA ALA A 298 5.77 -0.29 -15.94
C ALA A 298 6.70 -1.52 -15.91
N ASP A 299 7.72 -1.56 -16.77
CA ASP A 299 8.61 -2.71 -16.91
C ASP A 299 9.75 -2.69 -15.89
N TRP A 300 10.03 -3.86 -15.26
CA TRP A 300 10.96 -4.02 -14.14
C TRP A 300 12.40 -3.58 -14.43
N GLU A 301 12.83 -3.73 -15.68
CA GLU A 301 14.16 -3.33 -16.14
C GLU A 301 14.34 -1.81 -16.22
N THR A 302 13.25 -1.04 -16.17
CA THR A 302 13.31 0.42 -16.28
C THR A 302 13.16 1.09 -14.92
N LYS A 303 13.77 2.27 -14.77
CA LYS A 303 13.58 3.14 -13.60
C LYS A 303 13.45 4.59 -14.03
N PHE A 304 12.49 5.28 -13.43
CA PHE A 304 12.20 6.69 -13.63
C PHE A 304 12.47 7.46 -12.32
N GLN A 305 13.47 8.34 -12.33
CA GLN A 305 13.89 9.08 -11.14
C GLN A 305 13.90 10.59 -11.40
N TRP A 306 12.90 11.27 -10.85
CA TRP A 306 12.82 12.72 -10.90
C TRP A 306 13.66 13.38 -9.81
N LYS A 307 14.39 14.45 -10.16
CA LYS A 307 15.14 15.25 -9.19
C LYS A 307 14.97 16.75 -9.43
N ARG A 308 14.57 17.49 -8.39
CA ARG A 308 14.63 18.96 -8.38
C ARG A 308 16.09 19.40 -8.36
N THR A 309 16.50 20.23 -9.32
CA THR A 309 17.87 20.75 -9.42
C THR A 309 17.98 22.19 -8.93
N SER A 310 16.90 22.96 -8.97
CA SER A 310 16.80 24.28 -8.33
C SER A 310 15.36 24.57 -7.93
N VAL A 311 15.12 24.83 -6.65
CA VAL A 311 13.79 25.19 -6.13
C VAL A 311 13.38 26.57 -6.62
N ILE A 312 14.29 27.56 -6.50
CA ILE A 312 14.02 28.96 -6.86
C ILE A 312 13.77 29.12 -8.36
N LEU A 313 14.49 28.37 -9.21
CA LEU A 313 14.31 28.45 -10.66
C LEU A 313 13.22 27.50 -11.17
N GLY A 314 12.69 26.59 -10.34
CA GLY A 314 11.77 25.56 -10.79
C GLY A 314 12.39 24.56 -11.77
N SER A 315 13.72 24.40 -11.79
CA SER A 315 14.39 23.47 -12.71
C SER A 315 14.48 22.07 -12.13
N SER A 316 14.25 21.07 -12.97
CA SER A 316 14.36 19.65 -12.62
C SER A 316 14.92 18.83 -13.77
N GLN A 317 15.34 17.62 -13.44
CA GLN A 317 15.83 16.64 -14.41
C GLN A 317 15.19 15.28 -14.15
N MET A 318 15.13 14.48 -15.19
CA MET A 318 14.69 13.10 -15.16
C MET A 318 15.86 12.17 -15.47
N THR A 319 16.18 11.26 -14.56
CA THR A 319 17.12 10.17 -14.83
C THR A 319 16.32 8.92 -15.19
N ILE A 320 16.57 8.39 -16.38
CA ILE A 320 16.01 7.12 -16.84
C ILE A 320 17.13 6.10 -16.82
N THR A 321 16.86 4.96 -16.19
CA THR A 321 17.76 3.80 -16.18
C THR A 321 17.06 2.65 -16.89
N TRP A 322 17.76 1.95 -17.78
CA TRP A 322 17.29 0.73 -18.40
C TRP A 322 18.35 -0.35 -18.27
N LYS A 323 18.03 -1.44 -17.56
CA LYS A 323 18.87 -2.64 -17.47
C LYS A 323 18.51 -3.57 -18.63
N ILE A 324 19.39 -3.67 -19.62
CA ILE A 324 19.10 -4.42 -20.84
C ILE A 324 18.85 -5.90 -20.49
N PRO A 325 17.66 -6.47 -20.81
CA PRO A 325 17.38 -7.89 -20.60
C PRO A 325 18.40 -8.80 -21.32
N GLN A 326 18.64 -9.99 -20.77
CA GLN A 326 19.62 -10.94 -21.34
C GLN A 326 19.15 -11.51 -22.68
N ASP A 327 17.85 -11.64 -22.86
CA ASP A 327 17.15 -12.16 -24.04
C ASP A 327 16.71 -11.05 -25.01
N ILE A 328 17.21 -9.82 -24.82
CA ILE A 328 16.89 -8.71 -25.70
C ILE A 328 17.24 -9.04 -27.16
N LYS A 329 16.38 -8.61 -28.09
CA LYS A 329 16.71 -8.71 -29.51
C LYS A 329 17.84 -7.72 -29.83
N LEU A 330 18.86 -8.16 -30.57
CA LEU A 330 19.93 -7.25 -30.97
C LEU A 330 19.42 -6.23 -32.00
N GLY A 331 19.99 -5.04 -32.01
CA GLY A 331 19.57 -4.00 -32.95
C GLY A 331 19.80 -2.60 -32.42
N GLU A 332 19.15 -1.64 -33.06
CA GLU A 332 19.26 -0.24 -32.72
C GLU A 332 18.12 0.20 -31.80
N TYR A 333 18.47 0.97 -30.78
CA TYR A 333 17.58 1.37 -29.70
C TYR A 333 17.68 2.87 -29.44
N ARG A 334 16.61 3.46 -28.91
CA ARG A 334 16.61 4.79 -28.33
C ARG A 334 15.66 4.86 -27.14
N ILE A 335 15.85 5.87 -26.30
CA ILE A 335 14.96 6.14 -25.18
C ILE A 335 14.21 7.43 -25.44
N ARG A 336 12.89 7.39 -25.28
CA ARG A 336 12.02 8.56 -25.31
C ARG A 336 11.50 8.84 -23.90
N HIS A 337 11.49 10.11 -23.52
CA HIS A 337 10.84 10.63 -22.33
C HIS A 337 9.64 11.49 -22.73
N ASN A 338 8.48 11.23 -22.14
CA ASN A 338 7.29 12.07 -22.27
C ASN A 338 6.99 12.74 -20.92
N GLY A 339 6.54 13.99 -20.94
CA GLY A 339 6.17 14.66 -19.70
C GLY A 339 5.37 15.93 -19.90
N TYR A 340 5.05 16.58 -18.78
CA TYR A 340 4.35 17.86 -18.75
C TYR A 340 5.09 18.87 -17.89
N TYR A 341 5.10 20.12 -18.31
CA TYR A 341 5.64 21.23 -17.53
C TYR A 341 4.54 22.25 -17.22
N ARG A 342 4.66 22.92 -16.07
CA ARG A 342 3.78 24.03 -15.71
C ARG A 342 4.44 25.35 -16.06
N TYR A 343 3.82 26.13 -16.94
CA TYR A 343 4.35 27.42 -17.34
C TYR A 343 4.15 28.47 -16.23
N VAL A 344 5.08 29.44 -16.11
CA VAL A 344 5.09 30.44 -15.04
C VAL A 344 3.86 31.35 -15.04
N LEU A 345 3.28 31.61 -16.22
CA LEU A 345 2.03 32.39 -16.36
C LEU A 345 0.76 31.51 -16.29
N GLY A 346 0.90 30.23 -15.97
CA GLY A 346 -0.19 29.26 -15.91
C GLY A 346 -0.29 28.35 -17.14
N GLY A 347 -1.05 27.27 -16.98
CA GLY A 347 -1.17 26.20 -17.97
C GLY A 347 -0.16 25.07 -17.77
N VAL A 348 -0.53 23.88 -18.24
CA VAL A 348 0.27 22.66 -18.18
C VAL A 348 0.38 22.13 -19.61
N TYR A 349 1.60 21.97 -20.11
CA TYR A 349 1.86 21.68 -21.52
C TYR A 349 2.70 20.41 -21.69
N PRO A 350 2.38 19.56 -22.67
CA PRO A 350 3.14 18.35 -22.94
C PRO A 350 4.48 18.68 -23.60
N TYR A 351 5.46 17.82 -23.40
CA TYR A 351 6.72 17.79 -24.14
C TYR A 351 7.19 16.34 -24.29
N TYR A 352 8.12 16.12 -25.22
CA TYR A 352 8.85 14.88 -25.30
C TYR A 352 10.32 15.14 -25.63
N GLY A 353 11.17 14.19 -25.27
CA GLY A 353 12.58 14.16 -25.57
C GLY A 353 12.97 12.78 -26.08
N VAL A 354 13.93 12.72 -27.00
CA VAL A 354 14.45 11.45 -27.55
C VAL A 354 15.97 11.48 -27.49
N THR A 355 16.58 10.39 -27.03
CA THR A 355 18.03 10.24 -27.05
C THR A 355 18.57 10.05 -28.47
N ASN A 356 19.89 10.14 -28.59
CA ASN A 356 20.56 9.51 -29.71
C ASN A 356 20.29 8.00 -29.69
N HIS A 357 20.32 7.41 -30.87
CA HIS A 357 20.25 5.98 -31.07
C HIS A 357 21.54 5.29 -30.61
N PHE A 358 21.43 4.04 -30.17
CA PHE A 358 22.55 3.20 -29.73
C PHE A 358 22.33 1.75 -30.14
N GLN A 359 23.42 1.04 -30.39
CA GLN A 359 23.40 -0.35 -30.81
C GLN A 359 23.47 -1.30 -29.61
N VAL A 360 22.58 -2.28 -29.56
CA VAL A 360 22.69 -3.43 -28.67
C VAL A 360 23.23 -4.62 -29.46
N SER A 361 24.38 -5.14 -29.05
CA SER A 361 25.10 -6.23 -29.72
C SER A 361 25.82 -7.11 -28.71
N PHE A 362 26.17 -8.36 -29.05
CA PHE A 362 27.04 -9.15 -28.18
C PHE A 362 28.41 -8.48 -28.08
N GLY A 363 28.85 -8.16 -26.86
CA GLY A 363 30.18 -7.61 -26.64
C GLY A 363 31.25 -8.49 -27.27
N VAL A 364 32.19 -7.87 -27.99
CA VAL A 364 33.40 -8.54 -28.45
C VAL A 364 34.20 -8.92 -27.20
N SER A 365 34.01 -10.15 -26.71
CA SER A 365 34.96 -10.74 -25.79
C SER A 365 36.31 -10.72 -26.50
N SER A 366 37.25 -9.95 -25.97
CA SER A 366 38.65 -9.97 -26.39
C SER A 366 39.27 -11.31 -26.02
N ARG A 367 38.86 -12.38 -26.70
CA ARG A 367 39.61 -13.62 -26.79
C ARG A 367 40.86 -13.30 -27.59
N LYS A 368 41.93 -12.90 -26.89
CA LYS A 368 43.30 -13.07 -27.39
C LYS A 368 43.46 -14.55 -27.68
N TYR A 369 43.31 -14.94 -28.94
CA TYR A 369 43.85 -16.21 -29.41
C TYR A 369 45.36 -16.11 -29.26
N ILE A 370 45.91 -16.71 -28.21
CA ILE A 370 47.33 -17.03 -28.14
C ILE A 370 47.54 -18.11 -29.20
N CYS A 371 48.04 -17.69 -30.35
CA CYS A 371 48.56 -18.60 -31.35
C CYS A 371 49.86 -19.19 -30.80
N LEU A 372 49.81 -20.42 -30.27
CA LEU A 372 51.01 -21.23 -30.08
C LEU A 372 51.42 -21.73 -31.46
N MET A 373 52.46 -21.13 -32.03
CA MET A 373 53.24 -21.78 -33.08
C MET A 373 54.06 -22.91 -32.45
N LEU A 374 53.89 -24.12 -32.97
CA LEU A 374 54.87 -25.21 -32.89
C LEU A 374 55.91 -25.03 -33.99
#